data_AF-A0A5K1A3L6-F1
#
_entry.id   AF-A0A5K1A3L6-F1
#
_cell.length_a   1.000
_cell.length_b   1.000
_cell.length_c   1.000
_cell.angle_alpha   90.00
_cell.angle_beta   90.00
_cell.angle_gamma   90.00
#
_symmetry.space_group_name_H-M   'P 1'
#
loop_
_entity.id
_entity.type
_entity.pdbx_description
1 polymer ?
#
loop_
_entity_poly.entity_id
_entity_poly.type
_entity_poly.pdbx_seq_one_letter_code
_entity_poly.pdbx_strand_id
1 'polypeptide(L)' 'GTVGEWQRCSKRFAYNYELFSVIEYHHSLLSKGYPALFY' A
#
# COMPACT_ATOMS: atom_id res chain seq x y z
N GLY A 1 21.62 -22.98 -13.91
CA GLY A 1 20.41 -22.61 -13.17
C GLY A 1 19.76 -21.47 -13.90
N THR A 2 18.51 -21.61 -14.32
CA THR A 2 17.76 -20.55 -14.98
C THR A 2 17.16 -19.64 -13.92
N VAL A 3 17.70 -18.44 -13.77
CA VAL A 3 16.98 -17.38 -13.05
C VAL A 3 15.75 -17.07 -13.90
N GLY A 4 14.56 -17.33 -13.37
CA GLY A 4 13.30 -17.06 -14.07
C GLY A 4 13.18 -15.57 -14.44
N GLU A 5 12.38 -15.27 -15.47
CA GLU A 5 12.19 -13.88 -15.91
C GLU A 5 11.70 -12.98 -14.77
N TRP A 6 12.29 -11.80 -14.66
CA TRP A 6 11.89 -10.82 -13.66
C TRP A 6 10.50 -10.28 -13.98
N GLN A 7 9.57 -10.41 -13.02
CA GLN A 7 8.22 -9.86 -13.11
C GLN A 7 8.04 -8.74 -12.09
N ARG A 8 7.61 -7.57 -12.56
CA ARG A 8 7.40 -6.38 -11.71
C ARG A 8 6.32 -6.59 -10.66
N CYS A 9 5.18 -7.15 -11.05
CA CYS A 9 4.07 -7.47 -10.16
C CYS A 9 3.58 -8.88 -10.46
N SER A 10 3.62 -9.76 -9.47
CA SER A 10 3.12 -11.13 -9.60
C SER A 10 1.71 -11.22 -9.03
N LYS A 11 0.79 -11.83 -9.80
CA LYS A 11 -0.55 -12.18 -9.29
C LYS A 11 -0.53 -13.23 -8.18
N ARG A 12 0.64 -13.83 -7.90
CA ARG A 12 0.86 -14.74 -6.78
C ARG A 12 0.57 -14.09 -5.42
N PHE A 13 0.72 -12.78 -5.32
CA PHE A 13 0.42 -11.98 -4.12
C PHE A 13 -0.76 -11.05 -4.41
N ALA A 14 -1.91 -11.64 -4.78
CA ALA A 14 -3.14 -10.86 -4.92
C ALA A 14 -3.46 -10.18 -3.57
N TYR A 15 -3.32 -8.86 -3.53
CA TYR A 15 -3.66 -8.06 -2.37
C TYR A 15 -5.16 -7.76 -2.41
N ASN A 16 -5.89 -8.21 -1.39
CA ASN A 16 -7.25 -7.76 -1.16
C ASN A 16 -7.15 -6.34 -0.62
N TYR A 17 -7.59 -5.35 -1.39
CA TYR A 17 -7.54 -3.96 -0.97
C TYR A 17 -8.44 -3.76 0.26
N GLU A 18 -7.90 -3.24 1.34
CA GLU A 18 -8.69 -2.73 2.47
C GLU A 18 -8.59 -1.20 2.48
N LEU A 19 -9.64 -0.53 2.01
CA LEU A 19 -9.66 0.94 1.94
C LEU A 19 -9.88 1.58 3.31
N PHE A 20 -10.68 0.93 4.17
CA PHE A 20 -11.12 1.50 5.44
C PHE A 20 -9.97 1.68 6.44
N SER A 21 -9.06 0.69 6.52
CA SER A 21 -7.90 0.75 7.43
C SER A 21 -6.95 1.90 7.10
N VAL A 22 -6.83 2.24 5.81
CA VAL A 22 -5.99 3.34 5.34
C VAL A 22 -6.58 4.70 5.74
N ILE A 23 -7.90 4.86 5.69
CA ILE A 23 -8.57 6.12 6.05
C ILE A 23 -8.38 6.44 7.54
N GLU A 24 -8.65 5.47 8.41
CA GLU A 24 -8.49 5.65 9.86
C GLU A 24 -7.04 5.97 10.25
N TYR A 25 -6.09 5.28 9.60
CA TYR A 25 -4.66 5.52 9.80
C TYR A 25 -4.26 6.96 9.45
N HIS A 26 -4.65 7.43 8.26
CA HIS A 26 -4.34 8.79 7.82
C HIS A 26 -5.03 9.84 8.69
N HIS A 27 -6.27 9.58 9.13
CA HIS A 27 -6.96 10.46 10.08
C HIS A 27 -6.19 10.60 11.41
N SER A 28 -5.68 9.49 11.97
CA SER A 28 -4.86 9.53 13.19
C SER A 28 -3.59 10.36 13.01
N LEU A 29 -2.91 10.24 11.88
CA LEU A 29 -1.71 11.02 11.59
C LEU A 29 -2.02 12.51 11.44
N LEU A 30 -3.08 12.86 10.70
CA LEU A 30 -3.53 14.23 10.54
C LEU A 30 -3.91 14.86 11.88
N SER A 31 -4.61 14.13 12.76
CA SER A 31 -4.97 14.62 14.10
C SER A 31 -3.77 14.92 15.00
N LYS A 32 -2.61 14.30 14.74
CA LYS A 32 -1.35 14.54 15.45
C LYS A 32 -0.51 15.65 14.81
N GLY A 33 -1.01 16.26 13.72
CA GLY A 33 -0.32 17.34 12.99
C GLY A 33 0.67 16.86 11.93
N TYR A 34 0.70 15.56 11.60
CA TYR A 34 1.54 15.07 10.52
C TYR A 34 0.91 15.43 9.16
N PRO A 35 1.69 15.99 8.21
CA PRO A 35 1.18 16.30 6.89
C PRO A 35 1.00 15.03 6.06
N ALA A 36 -0.09 14.98 5.29
CA ALA A 36 -0.34 13.93 4.29
C ALA A 36 -0.35 14.56 2.89
N LEU A 37 0.27 13.87 1.93
CA LEU A 37 0.25 14.24 0.52
C LEU A 37 -0.62 13.22 -0.23
N PHE A 38 -1.67 13.72 -0.88
CA PHE A 38 -2.52 12.95 -1.78
C PHE A 38 -2.14 13.32 -3.23
N TYR A 39 -1.87 12.34 -4.09
CA TYR A 39 -1.46 12.53 -5.49
C TYR A 39 -2.22 11.58 -6.42
#